data_AF-A0A5P1FEZ6-F1
#
_entry.id   AF-A0A5P1FEZ6-F1
#
_cell.length_a   1.000
_cell.length_b   1.000
_cell.length_c   1.000
_cell.angle_alpha   90.00
_cell.angle_beta   90.00
_cell.angle_gamma   90.00
#
_symmetry.space_group_name_H-M   'P 1'
#
loop_
_entity.id
_entity.type
_entity.pdbx_description
1 polymer ?
#
loop_
_entity_poly.entity_id
_entity_poly.type
_entity_poly.pdbx_seq_one_letter_code
_entity_poly.pdbx_strand_id
1 'polypeptide(L)'
;MEASEIKSIEISLSYNLTAANYVSKIDMMRQENAATWCRNRPVLPTVVDEKDPGWVKKLTWYDIVLVFNDGKSRVRLRIRRDHLYLQGFSLNNDGKWFELGNKHLIAEDSTLLGYGHNYNDLLRVAGIETTAGLTGVTFGRQNLMNAAQWLQNPPNDKKRPEALLIVIGMFCESSKPTKRQEKTRSAAHCDWHVL
;
A
#
# COMPACT_ATOMS: atom_id res chain seq x y z
N MET A 1 5.55 27.09 4.74
CA MET A 1 4.51 26.09 5.04
C MET A 1 5.27 24.88 5.53
N GLU A 2 5.32 24.65 6.85
CA GLU A 2 6.01 23.49 7.38
C GLU A 2 5.26 22.23 6.91
N ALA A 3 5.95 21.34 6.21
CA ALA A 3 5.35 20.09 5.78
C ALA A 3 4.94 19.32 7.03
N SER A 4 3.64 19.05 7.20
CA SER A 4 3.17 18.17 8.26
C SER A 4 3.94 16.86 8.18
N GLU A 5 4.51 16.41 9.30
CA GLU A 5 5.27 15.16 9.38
C GLU A 5 4.46 14.00 8.79
N ILE A 6 5.01 13.35 7.77
CA ILE A 6 4.39 12.17 7.15
C ILE A 6 4.67 10.98 8.07
N LYS A 7 3.62 10.44 8.68
CA LYS A 7 3.72 9.23 9.50
C LYS A 7 4.05 8.02 8.63
N SER A 8 4.72 7.03 9.22
CA SER A 8 5.08 5.82 8.50
C SER A 8 5.22 4.59 9.38
N ILE A 9 4.93 3.42 8.81
CA ILE A 9 5.44 2.15 9.34
C ILE A 9 6.63 1.66 8.51
N GLU A 10 7.59 1.03 9.19
CA GLU A 10 8.64 0.25 8.54
C GLU A 10 8.44 -1.25 8.77
N ILE A 11 8.66 -2.03 7.72
CA ILE A 11 8.59 -3.49 7.71
C ILE A 11 9.88 -4.04 7.12
N SER A 12 10.63 -4.77 7.94
CA SER A 12 11.78 -5.54 7.48
C SER A 12 11.30 -6.78 6.72
N LEU A 13 11.74 -6.94 5.48
CA LEU A 13 11.49 -8.08 4.61
C LEU A 13 12.49 -9.22 4.87
N SER A 14 12.64 -9.57 6.15
CA SER A 14 13.60 -10.56 6.63
C SER A 14 12.95 -11.81 7.18
N TYR A 15 13.77 -12.76 7.64
CA TYR A 15 13.29 -13.91 8.40
C TYR A 15 12.47 -13.50 9.64
N ASN A 16 12.70 -12.29 10.17
CA ASN A 16 11.95 -11.71 11.30
C ASN A 16 10.57 -11.17 10.90
N LEU A 17 10.23 -11.16 9.61
CA LEU A 17 8.87 -10.88 9.17
C LEU A 17 8.00 -12.09 9.54
N THR A 18 7.26 -11.97 10.64
CA THR A 18 6.31 -12.96 11.12
C THR A 18 4.88 -12.43 11.00
N ALA A 19 3.89 -13.33 11.08
CA ALA A 19 2.48 -12.95 11.12
C ALA A 19 2.20 -11.96 12.26
N ALA A 20 2.78 -12.18 13.45
CA ALA A 20 2.60 -11.31 14.62
C ALA A 20 3.18 -9.91 14.38
N ASN A 21 4.40 -9.81 13.86
CA ASN A 21 5.03 -8.53 13.56
C ASN A 21 4.26 -7.75 12.48
N TYR A 22 3.81 -8.46 11.44
CA TYR A 22 2.97 -7.88 10.40
C TYR A 22 1.65 -7.34 10.96
N VAL A 23 0.91 -8.14 11.75
CA VAL A 23 -0.36 -7.73 12.36
C VAL A 23 -0.17 -6.51 13.26
N SER A 24 0.89 -6.51 14.08
CA SER A 24 1.23 -5.37 14.94
C SER A 24 1.45 -4.08 14.13
N LYS A 25 2.14 -4.16 12.98
CA LYS A 25 2.34 -3.01 12.09
C LYS A 25 1.04 -2.55 11.42
N ILE A 26 0.14 -3.46 11.05
CA ILE A 26 -1.19 -3.10 10.53
C ILE A 26 -2.02 -2.40 11.61
N ASP A 27 -1.98 -2.87 12.85
CA ASP A 27 -2.72 -2.24 13.96
C ASP A 27 -2.16 -0.86 14.32
N MET A 28 -0.83 -0.71 14.30
CA MET A 28 -0.16 0.60 14.41
C MET A 28 -0.62 1.56 13.30
N MET A 29 -0.57 1.11 12.05
CA MET A 29 -1.05 1.90 10.90
C MET A 29 -2.51 2.33 11.06
N ARG A 30 -3.39 1.47 11.57
CA ARG A 30 -4.80 1.81 11.83
C ARG A 30 -4.94 2.89 12.90
N GLN A 31 -4.21 2.75 14.01
CA GLN A 31 -4.23 3.72 15.10
C GLN A 31 -3.70 5.08 14.65
N GLU A 32 -2.59 5.10 13.92
CA GLU A 32 -1.96 6.33 13.46
C GLU A 32 -2.75 7.06 12.38
N ASN A 33 -3.51 6.31 11.57
CA ASN A 33 -4.40 6.86 10.56
C ASN A 33 -5.72 7.38 11.12
N ALA A 34 -6.10 7.03 12.36
CA ALA A 34 -7.32 7.52 12.98
C ALA A 34 -7.29 9.06 13.13
N ALA A 35 -8.31 9.73 12.59
CA ALA A 35 -8.61 11.12 12.91
C ALA A 35 -9.54 11.23 14.12
N THR A 36 -10.46 10.27 14.25
CA THR A 36 -11.38 10.15 15.38
C THR A 36 -11.73 8.68 15.62
N TRP A 37 -12.56 8.43 16.64
CA TRP A 37 -12.96 7.10 17.06
C TRP A 37 -14.47 7.02 17.21
N CYS A 38 -15.09 6.01 16.60
CA CYS A 38 -16.51 5.71 16.77
C CYS A 38 -16.68 4.29 17.26
N ARG A 39 -17.23 4.09 18.47
CA ARG A 39 -17.43 2.76 19.08
C ARG A 39 -16.15 1.89 19.07
N ASN A 40 -15.02 2.49 19.50
CA ASN A 40 -13.69 1.88 19.51
C ASN A 40 -13.17 1.44 18.12
N ARG A 41 -13.71 2.00 17.05
CA ARG A 41 -13.19 1.81 15.69
C ARG A 41 -12.53 3.10 15.20
N PRO A 42 -11.31 3.03 14.66
CA PRO A 42 -10.65 4.19 14.10
C PRO A 42 -11.43 4.65 12.86
N VAL A 43 -11.66 5.95 12.78
CA VAL A 43 -12.29 6.61 11.63
C VAL A 43 -11.22 7.45 10.95
N LEU A 44 -11.08 7.27 9.64
CA LEU A 44 -10.13 8.02 8.82
C LEU A 44 -10.45 9.52 8.82
N PRO A 45 -9.48 10.38 8.46
CA PRO A 45 -9.77 11.78 8.17
C PRO A 45 -10.86 11.92 7.12
N THR A 46 -11.58 13.03 7.16
CA THR A 46 -12.61 13.36 6.16
C THR A 46 -12.01 13.31 4.76
N VAL A 47 -12.71 12.63 3.84
CA VAL A 47 -12.37 12.60 2.42
C VAL A 47 -12.33 14.03 1.88
N VAL A 48 -11.22 14.36 1.23
CA VAL A 48 -11.06 15.69 0.65
C VAL A 48 -11.97 15.81 -0.57
N ASP A 49 -12.70 16.93 -0.67
CA ASP A 49 -13.51 17.24 -1.85
C ASP A 49 -12.61 17.67 -3.02
N GLU A 50 -12.48 16.82 -4.03
CA GLU A 50 -11.66 17.11 -5.22
C GLU A 50 -12.21 18.25 -6.09
N LYS A 51 -13.44 18.74 -5.81
CA LYS A 51 -13.99 19.94 -6.45
C LYS A 51 -13.42 21.24 -5.88
N ASP A 52 -12.84 21.21 -4.68
CA ASP A 52 -12.18 22.37 -4.08
C ASP A 52 -10.85 22.66 -4.81
N PRO A 53 -10.61 23.85 -5.38
CA PRO A 53 -9.36 24.18 -6.05
C PRO A 53 -8.09 23.96 -5.21
N GLY A 54 -8.19 24.00 -3.88
CA GLY A 54 -7.09 23.78 -2.95
C GLY A 54 -6.98 22.35 -2.41
N TRP A 55 -7.75 21.39 -2.92
CA TRP A 55 -7.87 20.04 -2.34
C TRP A 55 -6.53 19.31 -2.22
N VAL A 56 -5.63 19.45 -3.19
CA VAL A 56 -4.30 18.80 -3.17
C VAL A 56 -3.50 19.22 -1.94
N LYS A 57 -3.61 20.48 -1.51
CA LYS A 57 -2.93 21.01 -0.32
C LYS A 57 -3.51 20.46 1.00
N LYS A 58 -4.71 19.88 0.95
CA LYS A 58 -5.38 19.25 2.09
C LYS A 58 -5.10 17.75 2.19
N LEU A 59 -4.43 17.18 1.19
CA LEU A 59 -4.04 15.77 1.23
C LEU A 59 -3.06 15.52 2.37
N THR A 60 -3.32 14.45 3.10
CA THR A 60 -2.40 13.93 4.10
C THR A 60 -1.97 12.53 3.71
N TRP A 61 -0.71 12.25 3.98
CA TRP A 61 -0.03 11.05 3.50
C TRP A 61 0.36 10.15 4.64
N TYR A 62 0.50 8.87 4.32
CA TYR A 62 1.09 7.88 5.20
C TYR A 62 2.01 7.01 4.36
N ASP A 63 3.19 6.71 4.88
CA ASP A 63 4.18 5.93 4.15
C ASP A 63 4.29 4.51 4.74
N ILE A 64 4.39 3.51 3.85
CA ILE A 64 4.75 2.13 4.21
C ILE A 64 6.13 1.89 3.63
N VAL A 65 7.12 1.63 4.48
CA VAL A 65 8.50 1.42 4.07
C VAL A 65 8.82 -0.06 4.18
N LEU A 66 9.01 -0.71 3.04
CA LEU A 66 9.48 -2.09 2.96
C LEU A 66 11.01 -2.08 2.87
N VAL A 67 11.68 -2.57 3.91
CA VAL A 67 13.15 -2.56 4.04
C VAL A 67 13.69 -3.95 3.75
N PHE A 68 14.63 -4.06 2.81
CA PHE A 68 15.23 -5.33 2.43
C PHE A 68 16.26 -5.80 3.46
N ASN A 69 16.67 -7.07 3.36
CA ASN A 69 17.64 -7.68 4.27
C ASN A 69 19.03 -7.04 4.25
N ASP A 70 19.36 -6.31 3.18
CA ASP A 70 20.60 -5.55 3.09
C ASP A 70 20.60 -4.27 3.95
N GLY A 71 19.45 -3.90 4.53
CA GLY A 71 19.25 -2.71 5.35
C GLY A 71 19.35 -1.37 4.59
N LYS A 72 19.66 -1.42 3.29
CA LYS A 72 19.89 -0.23 2.45
C LYS A 72 18.76 -0.07 1.47
N SER A 73 18.45 -1.14 0.74
CA SER A 73 17.42 -1.15 -0.26
C SER A 73 16.06 -1.08 0.40
N ARG A 74 15.18 -0.25 -0.17
CA ARG A 74 13.82 -0.08 0.35
C ARG A 74 12.85 0.35 -0.73
N VAL A 75 11.60 0.01 -0.53
CA VAL A 75 10.47 0.53 -1.31
C VAL A 75 9.59 1.31 -0.35
N ARG A 76 9.43 2.60 -0.61
CA ARG A 76 8.52 3.47 0.13
C ARG A 76 7.24 3.62 -0.67
N LEU A 77 6.14 3.15 -0.12
CA LEU A 77 4.81 3.25 -0.69
C LEU A 77 4.09 4.41 -0.01
N ARG A 78 3.40 5.25 -0.78
CA ARG A 78 2.66 6.40 -0.24
C ARG A 78 1.17 6.19 -0.42
N ILE A 79 0.44 6.26 0.68
CA ILE A 79 -1.02 6.14 0.68
C ILE A 79 -1.66 7.46 1.08
N ARG A 80 -2.82 7.74 0.48
CA ARG A 80 -3.71 8.82 0.89
C ARG A 80 -4.45 8.42 2.17
N ARG A 81 -4.33 9.20 3.25
CA ARG A 81 -4.89 8.85 4.57
C ARG A 81 -6.41 8.89 4.65
N ASP A 82 -7.04 9.70 3.82
CA ASP A 82 -8.48 9.94 3.84
C ASP A 82 -9.30 8.73 3.33
N HIS A 83 -8.71 7.91 2.46
CA HIS A 83 -9.36 6.71 1.91
C HIS A 83 -8.49 5.44 1.84
N LEU A 84 -7.25 5.50 2.33
CA LEU A 84 -6.26 4.41 2.29
C LEU A 84 -5.98 3.90 0.87
N TYR A 85 -5.93 4.79 -0.12
CA TYR A 85 -5.56 4.40 -1.49
C TYR A 85 -4.06 4.57 -1.67
N LEU A 86 -3.45 3.56 -2.29
CA LEU A 86 -2.06 3.63 -2.71
C LEU A 86 -1.92 4.63 -3.85
N GLN A 87 -1.16 5.70 -3.62
CA GLN A 87 -0.96 6.73 -4.63
C GLN A 87 0.26 6.45 -5.51
N GLY A 88 1.33 5.91 -4.92
CA GLY A 88 2.58 5.70 -5.62
C GLY A 88 3.65 5.07 -4.76
N PHE A 89 4.84 4.93 -5.33
CA PHE A 89 6.01 4.40 -4.64
C PHE A 89 7.30 5.08 -5.06
N SER A 90 8.30 5.04 -4.19
CA SER A 90 9.66 5.52 -4.43
C SER A 90 10.65 4.42 -4.03
N LEU A 91 11.78 4.38 -4.71
CA LEU A 91 12.81 3.37 -4.54
C LEU A 91 14.02 3.98 -3.84
N ASN A 92 14.55 3.29 -2.83
CA ASN A 92 15.84 3.62 -2.19
C ASN A 92 15.98 5.06 -1.71
N ASN A 93 14.88 5.76 -1.43
CA ASN A 93 14.84 7.18 -1.06
C ASN A 93 15.57 8.10 -2.06
N ASP A 94 15.59 7.76 -3.35
CA ASP A 94 16.22 8.57 -4.39
C ASP A 94 15.46 9.87 -4.73
N GLY A 95 14.28 10.06 -4.12
CA GLY A 95 13.39 11.20 -4.34
C GLY A 95 12.46 11.05 -5.54
N LYS A 96 12.69 10.05 -6.40
CA LYS A 96 11.85 9.80 -7.57
C LYS A 96 10.64 8.96 -7.21
N TRP A 97 9.48 9.44 -7.63
CA TRP A 97 8.20 8.79 -7.39
C TRP A 97 7.64 8.19 -8.67
N PHE A 98 7.00 7.04 -8.52
CA PHE A 98 6.14 6.43 -9.52
C PHE A 98 4.70 6.52 -9.03
N GLU A 99 3.83 7.19 -9.79
CA GLU A 99 2.46 7.46 -9.37
C GLU A 99 1.43 6.69 -10.21
N LEU A 100 0.40 6.18 -9.53
CA LEU A 100 -0.78 5.64 -10.18
C LEU A 100 -1.70 6.78 -10.64
N GLY A 101 -2.43 6.53 -11.73
CA GLY A 101 -3.35 7.49 -12.33
C GLY A 101 -2.67 8.46 -13.30
N ASN A 102 -3.32 9.60 -13.52
CA ASN A 102 -2.97 10.58 -14.55
C ASN A 102 -2.63 11.97 -13.97
N LYS A 103 -2.40 12.08 -12.67
CA LYS A 103 -2.08 13.33 -11.97
C LYS A 103 -0.86 13.13 -11.09
N HIS A 104 -0.01 14.14 -11.02
CA HIS A 104 1.11 14.23 -10.08
C HIS A 104 0.56 14.75 -8.74
N LEU A 105 0.27 13.85 -7.80
CA LEU A 105 -0.22 14.23 -6.46
C LEU A 105 0.88 14.17 -5.40
N ILE A 106 1.95 13.42 -5.63
CA ILE A 106 3.06 13.27 -4.68
C ILE A 106 4.18 14.27 -4.97
N ALA A 107 4.64 14.33 -6.22
CA ALA A 107 5.74 15.19 -6.64
C ALA A 107 5.54 15.61 -8.11
N GLU A 108 5.86 16.85 -8.45
CA GLU A 108 5.68 17.39 -9.81
C GLU A 108 6.50 16.64 -10.87
N ASP A 109 7.64 16.07 -10.49
CA ASP A 109 8.57 15.34 -11.34
C ASP A 109 8.37 13.81 -11.29
N SER A 110 7.27 13.33 -10.69
CA SER A 110 6.99 11.90 -10.60
C SER A 110 6.72 11.27 -11.97
N THR A 111 7.01 9.97 -12.12
CA THR A 111 6.69 9.19 -13.32
C THR A 111 5.30 8.57 -13.19
N LEU A 112 4.38 8.91 -14.08
CA LEU A 112 3.05 8.30 -14.12
C LEU A 112 3.11 6.89 -14.73
N LEU A 113 2.53 5.91 -14.04
CA LEU A 113 2.58 4.49 -14.44
C LEU A 113 1.59 4.13 -15.56
N GLY A 114 0.71 5.05 -15.96
CA GLY A 114 -0.24 4.85 -17.07
C GLY A 114 -1.44 3.95 -16.76
N TYR A 115 -1.56 3.46 -15.53
CA TYR A 115 -2.74 2.74 -15.02
C TYR A 115 -3.25 3.34 -13.72
N GLY A 116 -4.58 3.30 -13.53
CA GLY A 116 -5.27 3.96 -12.44
C GLY A 116 -5.31 3.18 -11.12
N HIS A 117 -5.97 3.78 -10.13
CA HIS A 117 -6.18 3.21 -8.79
C HIS A 117 -7.20 2.06 -8.74
N ASN A 118 -7.91 1.81 -9.85
CA ASN A 118 -8.94 0.79 -9.91
C ASN A 118 -8.31 -0.62 -9.96
N TYR A 119 -8.83 -1.53 -9.14
CA TYR A 119 -8.44 -2.94 -9.17
C TYR A 119 -8.55 -3.54 -10.57
N ASN A 120 -9.60 -3.22 -11.33
CA ASN A 120 -9.78 -3.79 -12.67
C ASN A 120 -8.67 -3.37 -13.64
N ASP A 121 -8.16 -2.14 -13.51
CA ASP A 121 -7.03 -1.68 -14.33
C ASP A 121 -5.76 -2.44 -13.94
N LEU A 122 -5.47 -2.52 -12.65
CA LEU A 122 -4.30 -3.25 -12.15
C LEU A 122 -4.34 -4.74 -12.50
N LEU A 123 -5.49 -5.41 -12.32
CA LEU A 123 -5.68 -6.82 -12.65
C LEU A 123 -5.47 -7.06 -14.15
N ARG A 124 -6.08 -6.22 -14.99
CA ARG A 124 -5.94 -6.31 -16.45
C ARG A 124 -4.49 -6.17 -16.89
N VAL A 125 -3.76 -5.17 -16.38
CA VAL A 125 -2.34 -4.97 -16.75
C VAL A 125 -1.44 -6.07 -16.16
N ALA A 126 -1.78 -6.60 -14.98
CA ALA A 126 -1.12 -7.76 -14.40
C ALA A 126 -1.40 -9.08 -15.17
N GLY A 127 -2.37 -9.08 -16.09
CA GLY A 127 -2.80 -10.29 -16.79
C GLY A 127 -3.57 -11.26 -15.90
N ILE A 128 -4.22 -10.76 -14.86
CA ILE A 128 -5.10 -11.50 -13.95
C ILE A 128 -6.55 -11.24 -14.37
N GLU A 129 -7.37 -12.28 -14.34
CA GLU A 129 -8.79 -12.18 -14.70
C GLU A 129 -9.51 -11.17 -13.78
N THR A 130 -10.14 -10.15 -14.37
CA THR A 130 -10.75 -9.05 -13.61
C THR A 130 -11.92 -9.50 -12.74
N THR A 131 -12.65 -10.54 -13.16
CA THR A 131 -13.78 -11.14 -12.41
C THR A 131 -13.34 -11.78 -11.10
N ALA A 132 -12.08 -12.26 -11.02
CA ALA A 132 -11.52 -12.83 -9.81
C ALA A 132 -11.24 -11.74 -8.75
N GLY A 133 -11.18 -10.46 -9.13
CA GLY A 133 -10.84 -9.39 -8.21
C GLY A 133 -9.53 -9.69 -7.45
N LEU A 134 -9.48 -9.34 -6.17
CA LEU A 134 -8.33 -9.66 -5.32
C LEU A 134 -8.19 -11.15 -4.97
N THR A 135 -9.19 -12.01 -5.23
CA THR A 135 -9.02 -13.46 -4.98
C THR A 135 -8.17 -14.14 -6.04
N GLY A 136 -7.92 -13.48 -7.18
CA GLY A 136 -6.93 -13.91 -8.18
C GLY A 136 -5.48 -13.56 -7.80
N VAL A 137 -5.26 -12.93 -6.65
CA VAL A 137 -3.93 -12.53 -6.16
C VAL A 137 -3.58 -13.36 -4.93
N THR A 138 -2.40 -13.99 -4.93
CA THR A 138 -1.90 -14.72 -3.76
C THR A 138 -1.20 -13.74 -2.81
N PHE A 139 -1.60 -13.77 -1.54
CA PHE A 139 -1.01 -12.94 -0.49
C PHE A 139 -0.05 -13.77 0.36
N GLY A 140 0.62 -13.13 1.33
CA GLY A 140 1.50 -13.81 2.27
C GLY A 140 2.94 -13.32 2.22
N ARG A 141 3.79 -13.86 3.10
CA ARG A 141 5.14 -13.37 3.33
C ARG A 141 5.98 -13.33 2.06
N GLN A 142 6.08 -14.47 1.39
CA GLN A 142 6.93 -14.60 0.22
C GLN A 142 6.44 -13.70 -0.92
N ASN A 143 5.13 -13.59 -1.10
CA ASN A 143 4.53 -12.72 -2.11
C ASN A 143 4.78 -11.23 -1.81
N LEU A 144 4.79 -10.82 -0.53
CA LEU A 144 5.18 -9.45 -0.17
C LEU A 144 6.66 -9.17 -0.48
N MET A 145 7.55 -10.12 -0.19
CA MET A 145 8.97 -9.99 -0.52
C MET A 145 9.19 -9.90 -2.03
N ASN A 146 8.51 -10.77 -2.79
CA ASN A 146 8.55 -10.75 -4.25
C ASN A 146 7.97 -9.44 -4.81
N ALA A 147 6.86 -8.95 -4.25
CA ALA A 147 6.24 -7.69 -4.65
C ALA A 147 7.22 -6.52 -4.49
N ALA A 148 7.90 -6.43 -3.34
CA ALA A 148 8.92 -5.39 -3.15
C ALA A 148 10.06 -5.50 -4.17
N GLN A 149 10.53 -6.71 -4.46
CA GLN A 149 11.55 -6.95 -5.49
C GLN A 149 11.07 -6.52 -6.88
N TRP A 150 9.83 -6.87 -7.27
CA TRP A 150 9.26 -6.52 -8.57
C TRP A 150 8.97 -5.03 -8.72
N LEU A 151 8.76 -4.30 -7.62
CA LEU A 151 8.68 -2.83 -7.67
C LEU A 151 10.05 -2.21 -8.00
N GLN A 152 11.15 -2.78 -7.50
CA GLN A 152 12.51 -2.33 -7.83
C GLN A 152 12.95 -2.72 -9.23
N ASN A 153 12.79 -4.00 -9.56
CA ASN A 153 13.26 -4.58 -10.82
C ASN A 153 12.24 -5.62 -11.31
N PRO A 154 11.19 -5.19 -12.03
CA PRO A 154 10.16 -6.10 -12.50
C PRO A 154 10.72 -7.03 -13.59
N PRO A 155 10.51 -8.35 -13.49
CA PRO A 155 10.90 -9.29 -14.54
C PRO A 155 10.22 -9.05 -15.90
N ASN A 156 9.04 -8.42 -15.87
CA ASN A 156 8.27 -7.99 -17.03
C ASN A 156 7.22 -6.95 -16.60
N ASP A 157 6.56 -6.33 -17.58
CA ASP A 157 5.61 -5.22 -17.35
C ASP A 157 4.38 -5.60 -16.51
N LYS A 158 4.06 -6.90 -16.38
CA LYS A 158 2.92 -7.38 -15.58
C LYS A 158 3.24 -7.49 -14.09
N LYS A 159 4.51 -7.67 -13.72
CA LYS A 159 4.89 -7.91 -12.32
C LYS A 159 4.84 -6.66 -11.44
N ARG A 160 5.00 -5.47 -12.01
CA ARG A 160 4.82 -4.21 -11.26
C ARG A 160 3.35 -4.01 -10.82
N PRO A 161 2.32 -4.08 -11.68
CA PRO A 161 0.94 -3.96 -11.24
C PRO A 161 0.50 -5.12 -10.33
N GLU A 162 1.01 -6.34 -10.53
CA GLU A 162 0.79 -7.45 -9.60
C GLU A 162 1.35 -7.16 -8.21
N ALA A 163 2.57 -6.60 -8.11
CA ALA A 163 3.15 -6.18 -6.85
C ALA A 163 2.32 -5.10 -6.14
N LEU A 164 1.78 -4.14 -6.90
CA LEU A 164 0.88 -3.11 -6.35
C LEU A 164 -0.41 -3.74 -5.81
N LEU A 165 -0.99 -4.73 -6.48
CA LEU A 165 -2.15 -5.47 -5.98
C LEU A 165 -1.86 -6.19 -4.67
N ILE A 166 -0.70 -6.85 -4.55
CA ILE A 166 -0.26 -7.52 -3.32
C ILE A 166 -0.15 -6.50 -2.18
N VAL A 167 0.51 -5.37 -2.42
CA VAL A 167 0.64 -4.29 -1.43
C VAL A 167 -0.71 -3.71 -1.03
N ILE A 168 -1.60 -3.46 -1.99
CA ILE A 168 -2.95 -2.93 -1.70
C ILE A 168 -3.74 -3.93 -0.84
N GLY A 169 -3.72 -5.22 -1.20
CA GLY A 169 -4.42 -6.26 -0.42
C GLY A 169 -3.83 -6.45 0.98
N MET A 170 -2.51 -6.46 1.10
CA MET A 170 -1.86 -6.62 2.40
C MET A 170 -2.03 -5.38 3.27
N PHE A 171 -1.79 -4.17 2.78
CA PHE A 171 -1.80 -2.98 3.66
C PHE A 171 -3.13 -2.24 3.66
N CYS A 172 -3.65 -1.87 2.49
CA CYS A 172 -4.82 -1.01 2.39
C CYS A 172 -6.10 -1.78 2.77
N GLU A 173 -6.27 -3.00 2.26
CA GLU A 173 -7.44 -3.81 2.60
C GLU A 173 -7.37 -4.34 4.03
N SER A 174 -6.20 -4.76 4.52
CA SER A 174 -6.08 -5.19 5.92
C SER A 174 -6.26 -4.03 6.90
N SER A 175 -5.98 -2.78 6.54
CA SER A 175 -6.19 -1.64 7.45
C SER A 175 -7.64 -1.14 7.48
N LYS A 176 -8.46 -1.43 6.45
CA LYS A 176 -9.87 -1.02 6.42
C LYS A 176 -10.71 -1.66 7.55
N PRO A 177 -11.58 -0.89 8.20
CA PRO A 177 -12.52 -1.41 9.21
C PRO A 177 -13.75 -2.06 8.54
N THR A 178 -13.67 -3.31 8.07
CA THR A 178 -14.86 -4.06 7.58
C THR A 178 -14.82 -5.56 7.90
N LYS A 179 -15.97 -6.25 7.78
CA LYS A 179 -16.14 -7.72 7.91
C LYS A 179 -15.21 -8.57 7.02
N ARG A 180 -14.53 -7.95 6.03
CA ARG A 180 -13.51 -8.57 5.15
C ARG A 180 -12.23 -8.99 5.89
N GLN A 181 -12.08 -8.54 7.14
CA GLN A 181 -10.93 -8.86 8.00
C GLN A 181 -10.79 -10.37 8.29
N GLU A 182 -11.87 -11.12 8.52
CA GLU A 182 -11.76 -12.54 8.86
C GLU A 182 -11.21 -13.37 7.70
N LYS A 183 -11.65 -13.12 6.45
CA LYS A 183 -11.21 -13.88 5.29
C LYS A 183 -9.78 -13.53 4.86
N THR A 184 -9.38 -12.26 4.94
CA THR A 184 -8.02 -11.82 4.55
C THR A 184 -7.00 -12.10 5.64
N ARG A 185 -7.38 -11.96 6.93
CA ARG A 185 -6.55 -12.42 8.06
C ARG A 185 -6.48 -13.94 8.09
N SER A 186 -7.56 -14.67 7.82
CA SER A 186 -7.50 -16.14 7.72
C SER A 186 -6.67 -16.59 6.54
N ALA A 187 -6.79 -15.99 5.35
CA ALA A 187 -5.94 -16.34 4.21
C ALA A 187 -4.47 -16.02 4.49
N ALA A 188 -4.17 -14.83 5.00
CA ALA A 188 -2.81 -14.49 5.43
C ALA A 188 -2.33 -15.48 6.51
N HIS A 189 -3.07 -15.64 7.62
CA HIS A 189 -2.72 -16.49 8.77
C HIS A 189 -2.60 -17.98 8.43
N CYS A 190 -3.45 -18.51 7.55
CA CYS A 190 -3.36 -19.89 7.06
C CYS A 190 -2.10 -20.09 6.19
N ASP A 191 -1.74 -19.11 5.36
CA ASP A 191 -0.51 -19.17 4.55
C ASP A 191 0.76 -18.85 5.38
N TRP A 192 0.63 -18.38 6.63
CA TRP A 192 1.75 -18.24 7.58
C TRP A 192 2.08 -19.54 8.31
N HIS A 193 1.21 -20.56 8.29
CA HIS A 193 1.38 -21.84 9.00
C HIS A 193 1.79 -23.00 8.10
N VAL A 194 1.99 -22.78 6.80
CA VAL A 194 2.54 -23.77 5.87
C VAL A 194 3.98 -23.43 5.52
N LEU A 195 4.83 -23.30 6.55
CA LEU A 195 6.30 -23.43 6.50
C LEU A 195 6.82 -23.88 7.86
#